data_AF-A0A849NB59-F1
#
_entry.id   AF-A0A849NB59-F1
#
_cell.length_a   1.000
_cell.length_b   1.000
_cell.length_c   1.000
_cell.angle_alpha   90.00
_cell.angle_beta   90.00
_cell.angle_gamma   90.00
#
_symmetry.space_group_name_H-M   'P 1'
#
loop_
_entity.id
_entity.type
_entity.pdbx_description
1 polymer ?
#
loop_
_entity_poly.entity_id
_entity_poly.type
_entity_poly.pdbx_seq_one_letter_code
_entity_poly.pdbx_strand_id
1 'polypeptide(L)'
;MNEKLVRQCLFNWLGYGNLHGSIWFIGTEEGGAEIWRQKTKTIQESLEIRKKFKLSMDFINVWEKQYNIPMIKFRGPTVWRYIAAFLLCFEKAKKNELIKVERNDVEEFLYESKKLGRKDSNHFLCELFPLPKKSKNNIEPYSDFWDSIKSYHSELLSQRINLIKEALNENVKVLISYEKILTEYLVEKFHAELEYTWEFKKQKYKSYRIKFEKKLEIALLSTPFFGNGRISYQGVEEAVKKLIENKLLTTI
;
A
#
# COMPACT_ATOMS: atom_id res chain seq x y z
N MET A 1 24.34 -14.07 0.33
CA MET A 1 23.48 -13.36 1.32
C MET A 1 22.88 -14.37 2.31
N ASN A 2 22.47 -14.01 3.53
CA ASN A 2 21.90 -14.99 4.49
C ASN A 2 20.44 -15.34 4.12
N GLU A 3 20.20 -16.56 3.61
CA GLU A 3 18.87 -17.02 3.19
C GLU A 3 17.82 -16.98 4.32
N LYS A 4 18.21 -17.41 5.53
CA LYS A 4 17.31 -17.44 6.68
C LYS A 4 16.79 -16.03 6.99
N LEU A 5 17.65 -15.02 6.92
CA LEU A 5 17.26 -13.63 7.12
C LEU A 5 16.28 -13.17 6.03
N VAL A 6 16.58 -13.46 4.76
CA VAL A 6 15.72 -13.11 3.62
C VAL A 6 14.33 -13.72 3.80
N ARG A 7 14.26 -15.04 4.05
CA ARG A 7 12.99 -15.76 4.22
C ARG A 7 12.18 -15.26 5.41
N GLN A 8 12.83 -14.87 6.51
CA GLN A 8 12.14 -14.26 7.65
C GLN A 8 11.42 -12.96 7.25
N CYS A 9 12.03 -12.13 6.39
CA CYS A 9 11.39 -10.90 5.91
C CYS A 9 10.21 -11.16 4.95
N LEU A 10 10.16 -12.32 4.28
CA LEU A 10 9.09 -12.67 3.34
C LEU A 10 7.74 -12.87 4.00
N PHE A 11 7.71 -13.35 5.25
CA PHE A 11 6.45 -13.77 5.89
C PHE A 11 6.22 -13.13 7.25
N ASN A 12 7.25 -12.54 7.86
CA ASN A 12 7.08 -11.83 9.12
C ASN A 12 6.75 -10.36 8.93
N TRP A 13 6.66 -9.83 7.71
CA TRP A 13 6.37 -8.42 7.46
C TRP A 13 5.36 -8.24 6.32
N LEU A 14 4.34 -7.41 6.54
CA LEU A 14 3.32 -7.06 5.54
C LEU A 14 3.44 -5.62 5.06
N GLY A 15 3.98 -4.70 5.86
CA GLY A 15 3.94 -3.29 5.51
C GLY A 15 4.08 -2.30 6.66
N TYR A 16 3.57 -1.10 6.43
CA TYR A 16 3.63 0.02 7.38
C TYR A 16 2.24 0.48 7.83
N GLY A 17 2.12 0.94 9.07
CA GLY A 17 0.89 1.49 9.64
C GLY A 17 0.08 0.51 10.48
N ASN A 18 -1.23 0.74 10.53
CA ASN A 18 -2.15 0.04 11.41
C ASN A 18 -2.90 -1.09 10.69
N LEU A 19 -2.65 -2.35 11.07
CA LEU A 19 -3.38 -3.52 10.53
C LEU A 19 -4.89 -3.48 10.84
N HIS A 20 -5.31 -2.73 11.86
CA HIS A 20 -6.73 -2.55 12.17
C HIS A 20 -7.32 -1.28 11.55
N GLY A 21 -6.57 -0.58 10.69
CA GLY A 21 -7.07 0.57 9.96
C GLY A 21 -8.15 0.18 8.94
N SER A 22 -9.13 1.06 8.73
CA SER A 22 -10.26 0.78 7.84
C SER A 22 -9.88 0.76 6.36
N ILE A 23 -8.76 1.39 6.01
CA ILE A 23 -8.28 1.51 4.62
C ILE A 23 -6.91 0.85 4.48
N TRP A 24 -6.80 -0.08 3.55
CA TRP A 24 -5.53 -0.70 3.21
C TRP A 24 -5.16 -0.32 1.79
N PHE A 25 -3.92 0.12 1.60
CA PHE A 25 -3.30 0.29 0.30
C PHE A 25 -2.40 -0.90 0.03
N ILE A 26 -2.53 -1.54 -1.13
CA ILE A 26 -1.67 -2.66 -1.51
C ILE A 26 -0.80 -2.23 -2.68
N GLY A 27 0.51 -2.17 -2.44
CA GLY A 27 1.54 -2.00 -3.45
C GLY A 27 2.11 -3.36 -3.87
N THR A 28 2.64 -3.43 -5.09
CA THR A 28 3.23 -4.67 -5.60
C THR A 28 4.58 -4.93 -4.96
N GLU A 29 5.41 -3.90 -4.82
CA GLU A 29 6.79 -4.06 -4.39
C GLU A 29 7.27 -2.89 -3.56
N GLU A 30 8.03 -3.23 -2.53
CA GLU A 30 8.76 -2.24 -1.77
C GLU A 30 10.01 -1.79 -2.54
N GLY A 31 10.33 -0.51 -2.38
CA GLY A 31 11.53 0.08 -2.97
C GLY A 31 12.80 -0.35 -2.23
N GLY A 32 13.71 0.57 -2.02
CA GLY A 32 14.92 0.32 -1.24
C GLY A 32 15.63 1.65 -1.08
N ALA A 33 14.87 2.66 -0.67
CA ALA A 33 15.35 4.04 -0.70
C ALA A 33 16.53 4.23 0.25
N GLU A 34 16.53 3.54 1.38
CA GLU A 34 17.62 3.45 2.34
C GLU A 34 18.88 2.79 1.77
N ILE A 35 18.71 1.89 0.81
CA ILE A 35 19.81 1.13 0.21
C ILE A 35 20.37 1.84 -1.03
N TRP A 36 19.49 2.19 -1.97
CA TRP A 36 19.89 2.62 -3.31
C TRP A 36 19.88 4.12 -3.52
N ARG A 37 18.94 4.83 -2.88
CA ARG A 37 18.76 6.28 -3.09
C ARG A 37 19.55 7.10 -2.09
N GLN A 38 19.41 6.78 -0.81
CA GLN A 38 20.03 7.51 0.30
C GLN A 38 21.30 6.82 0.80
N LYS A 39 21.46 5.52 0.51
CA LYS A 39 22.64 4.71 0.89
C LYS A 39 22.97 4.81 2.38
N THR A 40 21.95 4.89 3.23
CA THR A 40 22.09 4.94 4.69
C THR A 40 22.13 3.55 5.32
N LYS A 41 21.79 2.51 4.55
CA LYS A 41 21.82 1.10 4.94
C LYS A 41 22.32 0.22 3.80
N THR A 42 22.91 -0.90 4.17
CA THR A 42 23.10 -2.06 3.30
C THR A 42 21.80 -2.89 3.24
N ILE A 43 21.71 -3.83 2.29
CA ILE A 43 20.59 -4.78 2.20
C ILE A 43 20.46 -5.57 3.51
N GLN A 44 21.58 -6.07 4.05
CA GLN A 44 21.56 -6.89 5.26
C GLN A 44 21.08 -6.10 6.48
N GLU A 45 21.52 -4.86 6.65
CA GLU A 45 21.02 -4.00 7.73
C GLU A 45 19.53 -3.69 7.59
N SER A 46 19.05 -3.42 6.37
CA SER A 46 17.62 -3.20 6.12
C SER A 46 16.80 -4.44 6.51
N LEU A 47 17.22 -5.64 6.09
CA LEU A 47 16.52 -6.89 6.44
C LEU A 47 16.56 -7.18 7.95
N GLU A 48 17.69 -6.94 8.64
CA GLU A 48 17.77 -7.10 10.09
C GLU A 48 16.90 -6.11 10.86
N ILE A 49 16.75 -4.88 10.37
CA ILE A 49 15.75 -3.93 10.90
C ILE A 49 14.37 -4.54 10.71
N ARG A 50 14.05 -5.01 9.50
CA ARG A 50 12.69 -5.49 9.18
C ARG A 50 12.24 -6.66 10.03
N LYS A 51 13.12 -7.62 10.23
CA LYS A 51 12.91 -8.81 11.06
C LYS A 51 12.39 -8.52 12.47
N LYS A 52 12.66 -7.33 13.03
CA LYS A 52 12.27 -6.96 14.40
C LYS A 52 10.79 -6.60 14.57
N PHE A 53 10.08 -6.26 13.51
CA PHE A 53 8.80 -5.54 13.65
C PHE A 53 7.53 -6.37 13.55
N LYS A 54 7.62 -7.71 13.51
CA LYS A 54 6.46 -8.57 13.17
C LYS A 54 5.77 -8.00 11.90
N LEU A 55 4.46 -8.23 11.78
CA LEU A 55 3.71 -7.94 10.55
C LEU A 55 3.66 -6.45 10.15
N SER A 56 3.81 -5.49 11.07
CA SER A 56 3.70 -4.06 10.73
C SER A 56 4.70 -3.14 11.43
N MET A 57 5.15 -2.15 10.67
CA MET A 57 6.09 -1.11 11.10
C MET A 57 5.41 0.25 11.26
N ASP A 58 5.87 1.05 12.22
CA ASP A 58 5.56 2.48 12.18
C ASP A 58 6.49 3.13 11.15
N PHE A 59 5.91 3.70 10.11
CA PHE A 59 6.63 4.23 8.96
C PHE A 59 7.64 5.30 9.36
N ILE A 60 7.24 6.26 10.19
CA ILE A 60 8.09 7.38 10.61
C ILE A 60 9.19 6.90 11.54
N ASN A 61 8.89 5.99 12.46
CA ASN A 61 9.90 5.37 13.31
C ASN A 61 10.99 4.70 12.47
N VAL A 62 10.61 3.88 11.49
CA VAL A 62 11.57 3.17 10.65
C VAL A 62 12.34 4.16 9.77
N TRP A 63 11.66 5.06 9.06
CA TRP A 63 12.30 5.97 8.12
C TRP A 63 13.23 6.97 8.78
N GLU A 64 12.77 7.68 9.81
CA GLU A 64 13.57 8.74 10.40
C GLU A 64 14.56 8.22 11.44
N LYS A 65 14.18 7.21 12.25
CA LYS A 65 15.04 6.74 13.35
C LYS A 65 15.94 5.57 12.93
N GLN A 66 15.40 4.57 12.23
CA GLN A 66 16.19 3.38 11.88
C GLN A 66 17.00 3.61 10.60
N TYR A 67 16.37 4.14 9.54
CA TYR A 67 17.03 4.39 8.27
C TYR A 67 17.80 5.72 8.24
N ASN A 68 17.58 6.62 9.20
CA ASN A 68 18.20 7.96 9.24
C ASN A 68 17.89 8.79 7.97
N ILE A 69 16.64 8.70 7.50
CA ILE A 69 16.17 9.40 6.31
C ILE A 69 15.06 10.37 6.73
N PRO A 70 15.34 11.68 6.75
CA PRO A 70 14.32 12.66 7.11
C PRO A 70 13.24 12.73 6.01
N MET A 71 11.97 12.69 6.41
CA MET A 71 10.82 12.67 5.50
C MET A 71 10.81 13.84 4.53
N ILE A 72 11.34 14.99 4.96
CA ILE A 72 11.42 16.22 4.18
C ILE A 72 12.17 16.08 2.85
N LYS A 73 13.01 15.03 2.70
CA LYS A 73 13.75 14.75 1.46
C LYS A 73 12.88 14.21 0.32
N PHE A 74 11.61 13.89 0.57
CA PHE A 74 10.74 13.19 -0.39
C PHE A 74 9.67 14.08 -1.04
N ARG A 75 9.93 15.39 -1.18
CA ARG A 75 8.99 16.41 -1.69
C ARG A 75 8.57 16.29 -3.18
N GLY A 76 9.00 15.28 -3.93
CA GLY A 76 8.62 15.07 -5.34
C GLY A 76 7.21 14.46 -5.53
N PRO A 77 6.76 14.24 -6.79
CA PRO A 77 5.57 13.46 -7.08
C PRO A 77 5.82 12.00 -6.69
N THR A 78 5.23 11.57 -5.58
CA THR A 78 5.37 10.21 -5.04
C THR A 78 4.00 9.57 -4.86
N VAL A 79 3.96 8.24 -4.88
CA VAL A 79 2.75 7.46 -4.54
C VAL A 79 2.16 7.92 -3.21
N TRP A 80 3.01 8.28 -2.24
CA TRP A 80 2.62 8.76 -0.92
C TRP A 80 1.75 10.01 -0.95
N ARG A 81 1.96 10.93 -1.90
CA ARG A 81 1.12 12.13 -2.03
C ARG A 81 -0.32 11.77 -2.40
N TYR A 82 -0.51 10.79 -3.29
CA TYR A 82 -1.85 10.38 -3.72
C TYR A 82 -2.53 9.49 -2.68
N ILE A 83 -1.76 8.69 -1.94
CA ILE A 83 -2.26 7.99 -0.75
C ILE A 83 -2.75 9.01 0.29
N ALA A 84 -1.94 10.02 0.61
CA ALA A 84 -2.32 11.07 1.55
C ALA A 84 -3.55 11.86 1.07
N ALA A 85 -3.59 12.23 -0.21
CA ALA A 85 -4.76 12.87 -0.82
C ALA A 85 -6.02 12.00 -0.67
N PHE A 86 -5.92 10.69 -0.91
CA PHE A 86 -7.04 9.77 -0.75
C PHE A 86 -7.54 9.75 0.70
N LEU A 87 -6.63 9.60 1.66
CA LEU A 87 -6.96 9.59 3.08
C LEU A 87 -7.60 10.90 3.54
N LEU A 88 -7.10 12.04 3.08
CA LEU A 88 -7.69 13.35 3.38
C LEU A 88 -9.10 13.49 2.77
N CYS A 89 -9.29 13.12 1.51
CA CYS A 89 -10.60 13.09 0.87
C CYS A 89 -11.58 12.20 1.63
N PHE A 90 -11.13 11.04 2.09
CA PHE A 90 -11.92 10.09 2.85
C PHE A 90 -12.36 10.63 4.22
N GLU A 91 -11.43 11.24 4.97
CA GLU A 91 -11.76 11.85 6.25
C GLU A 91 -12.74 13.03 6.11
N LYS A 92 -12.57 13.86 5.06
CA LYS A 92 -13.51 14.93 4.74
C LYS A 92 -14.90 14.38 4.41
N ALA A 93 -14.95 13.35 3.59
CA ALA A 93 -16.19 12.65 3.26
C ALA A 93 -16.94 12.13 4.48
N LYS A 94 -16.24 11.47 5.42
CA LYS A 94 -16.86 10.97 6.67
C LYS A 94 -17.47 12.08 7.52
N LYS A 95 -16.92 13.29 7.43
CA LYS A 95 -17.41 14.48 8.14
C LYS A 95 -18.49 15.24 7.36
N ASN A 96 -18.94 14.71 6.21
CA ASN A 96 -19.83 15.39 5.27
C ASN A 96 -19.28 16.77 4.81
N GLU A 97 -17.96 16.91 4.74
CA GLU A 97 -17.29 18.10 4.22
C GLU A 97 -17.13 18.03 2.69
N LEU A 98 -16.84 19.18 2.07
CA LEU A 98 -16.45 19.23 0.66
C LEU A 98 -15.20 18.38 0.41
N ILE A 99 -15.34 17.34 -0.43
CA ILE A 99 -14.24 16.47 -0.86
C ILE A 99 -13.41 17.22 -1.91
N LYS A 100 -12.51 18.06 -1.40
CA LYS A 100 -11.48 18.77 -2.14
C LYS A 100 -10.20 18.75 -1.32
N VAL A 101 -9.08 18.45 -1.97
CA VAL A 101 -7.76 18.44 -1.33
C VAL A 101 -6.77 19.29 -2.11
N GLU A 102 -6.06 20.14 -1.39
CA GLU A 102 -5.04 21.00 -1.96
C GLU A 102 -3.64 20.43 -1.69
N ARG A 103 -2.66 20.95 -2.43
CA ARG A 103 -1.28 20.50 -2.28
C ARG A 103 -0.75 20.71 -0.87
N ASN A 104 -1.13 21.81 -0.22
CA ASN A 104 -0.66 22.15 1.12
C ASN A 104 -1.20 21.15 2.16
N ASP A 105 -2.46 20.73 2.06
CA ASP A 105 -3.04 19.73 2.96
C ASP A 105 -2.25 18.41 2.90
N VAL A 106 -1.88 17.99 1.69
CA VAL A 106 -1.08 16.77 1.46
C VAL A 106 0.33 16.93 2.03
N GLU A 107 0.95 18.10 1.88
CA GLU A 107 2.29 18.37 2.40
C GLU A 107 2.30 18.43 3.94
N GLU A 108 1.29 19.06 4.56
CA GLU A 108 1.08 19.07 6.01
C GLU A 108 0.90 17.64 6.55
N PHE A 109 0.06 16.83 5.89
CA PHE A 109 -0.18 15.44 6.27
C PHE A 109 1.11 14.60 6.25
N LEU A 110 1.95 14.79 5.22
CA LEU A 110 3.14 13.99 5.01
C LEU A 110 4.35 14.43 5.83
N TYR A 111 4.61 15.74 5.92
CA TYR A 111 5.90 16.26 6.35
C TYR A 111 5.86 16.97 7.69
N GLU A 112 4.78 17.69 7.98
CA GLU A 112 4.65 18.46 9.22
C GLU A 112 4.06 17.57 10.31
N SER A 113 2.86 17.04 10.06
CA SER A 113 2.16 16.16 11.00
C SER A 113 2.60 14.70 10.91
N LYS A 114 3.28 14.31 9.82
CA LYS A 114 3.87 12.97 9.62
C LYS A 114 2.88 11.83 9.92
N LYS A 115 1.68 11.92 9.36
CA LYS A 115 0.53 11.01 9.63
C LYS A 115 0.55 9.73 8.79
N LEU A 116 1.32 9.67 7.72
CA LEU A 116 1.36 8.50 6.84
C LEU A 116 2.02 7.29 7.52
N GLY A 117 1.32 6.14 7.54
CA GLY A 117 1.87 4.85 7.92
C GLY A 117 2.18 4.74 9.42
N ARG A 118 1.47 5.49 10.25
CA ARG A 118 1.58 5.43 11.72
C ARG A 118 0.79 4.25 12.27
N LYS A 119 1.23 3.70 13.40
CA LYS A 119 0.53 2.55 14.03
C LYS A 119 -0.83 2.89 14.62
N ASP A 120 -1.07 4.16 14.91
CA ASP A 120 -2.32 4.72 15.43
C ASP A 120 -3.20 5.35 14.34
N SER A 121 -2.82 5.24 13.06
CA SER A 121 -3.63 5.78 11.96
C SER A 121 -4.78 4.87 11.57
N ASN A 122 -5.70 5.37 10.73
CA ASN A 122 -6.82 4.60 10.19
C ASN A 122 -6.45 3.82 8.91
N HIS A 123 -5.16 3.54 8.69
CA HIS A 123 -4.73 2.93 7.43
C HIS A 123 -3.50 2.06 7.54
N PHE A 124 -3.40 1.14 6.58
CA PHE A 124 -2.26 0.26 6.38
C PHE A 124 -1.68 0.40 4.96
N LEU A 125 -0.36 0.33 4.85
CA LEU A 125 0.40 0.34 3.62
C LEU A 125 1.01 -1.06 3.44
N CYS A 126 0.28 -1.94 2.78
CA CYS A 126 0.67 -3.32 2.52
C CYS A 126 1.56 -3.42 1.27
N GLU A 127 2.56 -4.28 1.33
CA GLU A 127 3.42 -4.64 0.20
C GLU A 127 3.24 -6.12 -0.13
N LEU A 128 2.85 -6.43 -1.37
CA LEU A 128 2.68 -7.82 -1.79
C LEU A 128 4.02 -8.55 -1.80
N PHE A 129 5.05 -7.94 -2.40
CA PHE A 129 6.40 -8.49 -2.46
C PHE A 129 7.37 -7.65 -1.61
N PRO A 130 7.80 -8.18 -0.46
CA PRO A 130 8.40 -7.37 0.59
C PRO A 130 9.91 -7.10 0.44
N LEU A 131 10.60 -7.81 -0.46
CA LEU A 131 12.04 -7.66 -0.59
C LEU A 131 12.41 -6.36 -1.29
N PRO A 132 13.36 -5.59 -0.73
CA PRO A 132 13.82 -4.37 -1.36
C PRO A 132 14.60 -4.69 -2.62
N LYS A 133 14.19 -4.09 -3.75
CA LYS A 133 14.84 -4.28 -5.05
C LYS A 133 15.09 -2.94 -5.73
N LYS A 134 16.11 -2.89 -6.59
CA LYS A 134 16.44 -1.68 -7.35
C LYS A 134 15.45 -1.44 -8.49
N SER A 135 14.88 -2.52 -9.03
CA SER A 135 13.92 -2.50 -10.13
C SER A 135 12.95 -3.65 -9.98
N LYS A 136 11.74 -3.46 -10.51
CA LYS A 136 10.67 -4.45 -10.51
C LYS A 136 10.97 -5.68 -11.35
N ASN A 137 11.79 -5.49 -12.37
CA ASN A 137 12.06 -6.52 -13.37
C ASN A 137 13.40 -7.23 -13.10
N ASN A 138 14.01 -7.01 -11.94
CA ASN A 138 15.31 -7.59 -11.59
C ASN A 138 15.27 -8.17 -10.19
N ILE A 139 15.69 -9.42 -10.06
CA ILE A 139 15.73 -10.16 -8.79
C ILE A 139 16.99 -9.87 -7.97
N GLU A 140 18.02 -9.26 -8.56
CA GLU A 140 19.21 -8.79 -7.85
C GLU A 140 18.82 -7.92 -6.64
N PRO A 141 19.43 -8.14 -5.46
CA PRO A 141 20.59 -9.00 -5.15
C PRO A 141 20.30 -10.49 -4.83
N TYR A 142 19.06 -10.96 -5.06
CA TYR A 142 18.57 -12.25 -4.57
C TYR A 142 18.72 -13.42 -5.57
N SER A 143 19.64 -13.30 -6.54
CA SER A 143 19.88 -14.30 -7.58
C SER A 143 20.36 -15.65 -7.04
N ASP A 144 21.00 -15.67 -5.86
CA ASP A 144 21.36 -16.90 -5.14
C ASP A 144 20.14 -17.75 -4.74
N PHE A 145 18.94 -17.16 -4.65
CA PHE A 145 17.71 -17.83 -4.20
C PHE A 145 16.68 -18.02 -5.31
N TRP A 146 16.70 -17.15 -6.31
CA TRP A 146 15.74 -17.14 -7.40
C TRP A 146 16.41 -16.75 -8.71
N ASP A 147 16.30 -17.60 -9.72
CA ASP A 147 16.88 -17.36 -11.04
C ASP A 147 16.22 -16.18 -11.78
N SER A 148 15.00 -15.81 -11.38
CA SER A 148 14.25 -14.71 -12.01
C SER A 148 13.20 -14.10 -11.09
N ILE A 149 12.75 -12.89 -11.44
CA ILE A 149 11.61 -12.26 -10.77
C ILE A 149 10.34 -13.11 -10.87
N LYS A 150 10.16 -13.83 -11.99
CA LYS A 150 9.02 -14.72 -12.20
C LYS A 150 9.06 -15.88 -11.20
N SER A 151 10.23 -16.50 -10.99
CA SER A 151 10.38 -17.58 -10.01
C SER A 151 10.08 -17.10 -8.59
N TYR A 152 10.60 -15.94 -8.21
CA TYR A 152 10.31 -15.28 -6.93
C TYR A 152 8.82 -15.01 -6.73
N HIS A 153 8.14 -14.41 -7.72
CA HIS A 153 6.70 -14.17 -7.64
C HIS A 153 5.90 -15.47 -7.56
N SER A 154 6.25 -16.48 -8.36
CA SER A 154 5.53 -17.76 -8.38
C SER A 154 5.63 -18.52 -7.05
N GLU A 155 6.78 -18.49 -6.38
CA GLU A 155 6.96 -19.13 -5.06
C GLU A 155 6.12 -18.44 -3.99
N LEU A 156 6.11 -17.10 -4.00
CA LEU A 156 5.59 -16.33 -2.87
C LEU A 156 4.13 -15.93 -2.99
N LEU A 157 3.61 -15.75 -4.20
CA LEU A 157 2.31 -15.10 -4.40
C LEU A 157 1.20 -15.74 -3.57
N SER A 158 1.02 -17.06 -3.63
CA SER A 158 -0.03 -17.75 -2.89
C SER A 158 0.12 -17.60 -1.37
N GLN A 159 1.35 -17.74 -0.86
CA GLN A 159 1.63 -17.61 0.58
C GLN A 159 1.42 -16.17 1.07
N ARG A 160 1.84 -15.17 0.28
CA ARG A 160 1.64 -13.76 0.59
C ARG A 160 0.17 -13.37 0.57
N ILE A 161 -0.60 -13.86 -0.39
CA ILE A 161 -2.04 -13.64 -0.46
C ILE A 161 -2.74 -14.27 0.75
N ASN A 162 -2.36 -15.48 1.15
CA ASN A 162 -2.92 -16.12 2.35
C ASN A 162 -2.58 -15.31 3.61
N LEU A 163 -1.34 -14.85 3.76
CA LEU A 163 -0.93 -14.01 4.89
C LEU A 163 -1.71 -12.69 4.93
N ILE A 164 -1.93 -12.05 3.78
CA ILE A 164 -2.78 -10.85 3.69
C ILE A 164 -4.20 -11.19 4.13
N LYS A 165 -4.78 -12.28 3.59
CA LYS A 165 -6.13 -12.74 3.92
C LYS A 165 -6.31 -13.02 5.41
N GLU A 166 -5.32 -13.64 6.05
CA GLU A 166 -5.30 -13.91 7.50
C GLU A 166 -5.16 -12.64 8.35
N ALA A 167 -4.49 -11.62 7.84
CA ALA A 167 -4.30 -10.34 8.54
C ALA A 167 -5.50 -9.39 8.41
N LEU A 168 -6.37 -9.60 7.41
CA LEU A 168 -7.63 -8.87 7.29
C LEU A 168 -8.54 -9.17 8.48
N ASN A 169 -9.22 -8.13 8.96
CA ASN A 169 -10.14 -8.20 10.09
C ASN A 169 -11.37 -7.33 9.84
N GLU A 170 -12.34 -7.39 10.74
CA GLU A 170 -13.64 -6.72 10.64
C GLU A 170 -13.57 -5.20 10.49
N ASN A 171 -12.47 -4.57 10.88
CA ASN A 171 -12.30 -3.13 10.74
C ASN A 171 -11.97 -2.72 9.30
N VAL A 172 -11.36 -3.61 8.51
CA VAL A 172 -10.94 -3.32 7.13
C VAL A 172 -12.17 -3.22 6.23
N LYS A 173 -12.41 -2.05 5.66
CA LYS A 173 -13.57 -1.76 4.80
C LYS A 173 -13.19 -1.59 3.33
N VAL A 174 -12.01 -1.05 3.06
CA VAL A 174 -11.54 -0.77 1.70
C VAL A 174 -10.11 -1.26 1.50
N LEU A 175 -9.90 -2.06 0.44
CA LEU A 175 -8.58 -2.32 -0.14
C LEU A 175 -8.42 -1.44 -1.38
N ILE A 176 -7.26 -0.82 -1.53
CA ILE A 176 -6.94 0.04 -2.68
C ILE A 176 -5.73 -0.56 -3.36
N SER A 177 -5.95 -1.06 -4.58
CA SER A 177 -4.90 -1.50 -5.48
C SER A 177 -4.74 -0.48 -6.59
N TYR A 178 -3.53 0.02 -6.76
CA TYR A 178 -3.18 1.02 -7.77
C TYR A 178 -2.26 0.45 -8.85
N GLU A 179 -2.13 -0.88 -8.96
CA GLU A 179 -1.42 -1.52 -10.06
C GLU A 179 -2.28 -2.60 -10.71
N LYS A 180 -2.38 -2.56 -12.04
CA LYS A 180 -3.31 -3.40 -12.81
C LYS A 180 -3.08 -4.89 -12.56
N ILE A 181 -1.83 -5.33 -12.66
CA ILE A 181 -1.45 -6.75 -12.49
C ILE A 181 -1.77 -7.22 -11.07
N LEU A 182 -1.46 -6.40 -10.06
CA LEU A 182 -1.81 -6.67 -8.67
C LEU A 182 -3.32 -6.80 -8.49
N THR A 183 -4.11 -5.87 -9.05
CA THR A 183 -5.57 -5.94 -9.00
C THR A 183 -6.07 -7.26 -9.58
N GLU A 184 -5.56 -7.68 -10.73
CA GLU A 184 -5.97 -8.94 -11.37
C GLU A 184 -5.73 -10.15 -10.44
N TYR A 185 -4.57 -10.20 -9.76
CA TYR A 185 -4.30 -11.24 -8.77
C TYR A 185 -5.24 -11.17 -7.56
N LEU A 186 -5.48 -9.98 -7.01
CA LEU A 186 -6.38 -9.82 -5.87
C LEU A 186 -7.81 -10.23 -6.23
N VAL A 187 -8.28 -9.86 -7.42
CA VAL A 187 -9.61 -10.24 -7.91
C VAL A 187 -9.73 -11.75 -8.04
N GLU A 188 -8.75 -12.41 -8.65
CA GLU A 188 -8.74 -13.87 -8.79
C GLU A 188 -8.71 -14.57 -7.42
N LYS A 189 -7.75 -14.20 -6.56
CA LYS A 189 -7.48 -14.93 -5.32
C LYS A 189 -8.46 -14.63 -4.19
N PHE A 190 -9.06 -13.45 -4.18
CA PHE A 190 -10.12 -13.11 -3.23
C PHE A 190 -11.52 -13.39 -3.78
N HIS A 191 -11.62 -13.96 -5.00
CA HIS A 191 -12.89 -14.18 -5.69
C HIS A 191 -13.76 -12.91 -5.70
N ALA A 192 -13.12 -11.78 -6.03
CA ALA A 192 -13.78 -10.48 -5.96
C ALA A 192 -14.77 -10.31 -7.12
N GLU A 193 -16.00 -9.91 -6.81
CA GLU A 193 -17.08 -9.71 -7.77
C GLU A 193 -17.04 -8.26 -8.26
N LEU A 194 -16.97 -8.03 -9.58
CA LEU A 194 -17.02 -6.67 -10.12
C LEU A 194 -18.39 -6.04 -9.83
N GLU A 195 -18.40 -4.89 -9.18
CA GLU A 195 -19.64 -4.16 -8.90
C GLU A 195 -19.91 -3.09 -9.97
N TYR A 196 -18.91 -2.25 -10.24
CA TYR A 196 -19.05 -1.16 -11.19
C TYR A 196 -17.69 -0.67 -11.71
N THR A 197 -17.76 0.00 -12.85
CA THR A 197 -16.63 0.63 -13.54
C THR A 197 -16.99 2.08 -13.85
N TRP A 198 -16.04 2.99 -13.75
CA TRP A 198 -16.21 4.37 -14.18
C TRP A 198 -14.93 4.91 -14.81
N GLU A 199 -15.06 6.05 -15.49
CA GLU A 199 -13.95 6.74 -16.12
C GLU A 199 -13.83 8.17 -15.63
N PHE A 200 -12.59 8.63 -15.45
CA PHE A 200 -12.28 10.04 -15.21
C PHE A 200 -11.05 10.43 -16.03
N LYS A 201 -11.18 11.44 -16.89
CA LYS A 201 -10.10 11.96 -17.75
C LYS A 201 -9.29 10.84 -18.44
N LYS A 202 -9.99 9.90 -19.09
CA LYS A 202 -9.45 8.72 -19.82
C LYS A 202 -8.82 7.63 -18.95
N GLN A 203 -8.93 7.74 -17.62
CA GLN A 203 -8.50 6.70 -16.70
C GLN A 203 -9.68 5.86 -16.25
N LYS A 204 -9.51 4.53 -16.23
CA LYS A 204 -10.52 3.57 -15.80
C LYS A 204 -10.31 3.20 -14.34
N TYR A 205 -11.42 3.12 -13.63
CA TYR A 205 -11.48 2.70 -12.24
C TYR A 205 -12.50 1.56 -12.12
N LYS A 206 -12.31 0.69 -11.15
CA LYS A 206 -13.21 -0.44 -10.90
C LYS A 206 -13.39 -0.63 -9.41
N SER A 207 -14.62 -0.92 -8.99
CA SER A 207 -14.92 -1.42 -7.65
C SER A 207 -15.30 -2.88 -7.73
N TYR A 208 -14.77 -3.65 -6.80
CA TYR A 208 -15.11 -5.05 -6.60
C TYR A 208 -15.57 -5.26 -5.16
N ARG A 209 -16.42 -6.25 -4.97
CA ARG A 209 -16.85 -6.73 -3.67
C ARG A 209 -16.14 -8.02 -3.34
N ILE A 210 -15.53 -8.07 -2.16
CA ILE A 210 -14.94 -9.29 -1.62
C ILE A 210 -15.78 -9.74 -0.44
N LYS A 211 -16.23 -11.00 -0.47
CA LYS A 211 -16.98 -11.63 0.63
C LYS A 211 -16.12 -12.72 1.24
N PHE A 212 -15.85 -12.61 2.54
CA PHE A 212 -15.19 -13.67 3.30
C PHE A 212 -16.20 -14.44 4.14
N GLU A 213 -15.87 -15.70 4.45
CA GLU A 213 -16.59 -16.50 5.44
C GLU A 213 -16.58 -15.74 6.77
N LYS A 214 -17.76 -15.51 7.39
CA LYS A 214 -18.04 -14.68 8.60
C LYS A 214 -18.56 -13.24 8.36
N LYS A 215 -19.26 -12.96 7.26
CA LYS A 215 -19.91 -11.65 6.97
C LYS A 215 -18.93 -10.46 6.85
N LEU A 216 -17.63 -10.71 6.71
CA LEU A 216 -16.68 -9.67 6.36
C LEU A 216 -16.82 -9.37 4.87
N GLU A 217 -17.29 -8.16 4.58
CA GLU A 217 -17.41 -7.62 3.25
C GLU A 217 -16.44 -6.45 3.10
N ILE A 218 -15.62 -6.49 2.06
CA ILE A 218 -14.59 -5.47 1.80
C ILE A 218 -14.73 -4.98 0.36
N ALA A 219 -14.69 -3.67 0.17
CA ALA A 219 -14.59 -3.07 -1.15
C ALA A 219 -13.13 -3.11 -1.64
N LEU A 220 -12.87 -3.68 -2.81
CA LEU A 220 -11.59 -3.56 -3.52
C LEU A 220 -11.72 -2.50 -4.60
N LEU A 221 -11.06 -1.37 -4.37
CA LEU A 221 -10.93 -0.29 -5.34
C LEU A 221 -9.67 -0.50 -6.19
N SER A 222 -9.86 -0.66 -7.50
CA SER A 222 -8.79 -0.54 -8.48
C SER A 222 -8.72 0.88 -9.01
N THR A 223 -7.57 1.53 -8.82
CA THR A 223 -7.30 2.86 -9.37
C THR A 223 -6.21 2.80 -10.45
N PRO A 224 -6.06 3.87 -11.26
CA PRO A 224 -4.81 4.12 -11.97
C PRO A 224 -3.64 4.20 -11.00
N PHE A 225 -2.43 4.02 -11.54
CA PHE A 225 -1.21 4.07 -10.74
C PHE A 225 -1.05 5.42 -10.03
N PHE A 226 -0.74 5.37 -8.75
CA PHE A 226 -0.51 6.55 -7.90
C PHE A 226 0.83 7.24 -8.17
N GLY A 227 1.54 6.89 -9.25
CA GLY A 227 2.78 7.54 -9.65
C GLY A 227 2.80 7.86 -11.14
N ASN A 228 3.89 8.50 -11.58
CA ASN A 228 4.17 8.78 -12.99
C ASN A 228 3.05 9.56 -13.72
N GLY A 229 2.33 10.43 -13.00
CA GLY A 229 1.28 11.28 -13.58
C GLY A 229 0.02 10.55 -14.06
N ARG A 230 -0.18 9.28 -13.68
CA ARG A 230 -1.34 8.49 -14.11
C ARG A 230 -2.64 8.87 -13.38
N ILE A 231 -2.54 9.59 -12.26
CA ILE A 231 -3.68 10.08 -11.49
C ILE A 231 -3.45 11.55 -11.05
N SER A 232 -4.54 12.29 -10.89
CA SER A 232 -4.56 13.66 -10.34
C SER A 232 -5.33 13.68 -9.01
N TYR A 233 -5.19 14.76 -8.23
CA TYR A 233 -5.99 14.92 -7.01
C TYR A 233 -7.50 14.91 -7.30
N GLN A 234 -7.93 15.52 -8.40
CA GLN A 234 -9.33 15.43 -8.84
C GLN A 234 -9.76 13.99 -9.16
N GLY A 235 -8.87 13.16 -9.70
CA GLY A 235 -9.14 11.73 -9.92
C GLY A 235 -9.27 10.97 -8.60
N VAL A 236 -8.49 11.33 -7.59
CA VAL A 236 -8.61 10.79 -6.23
C VAL A 236 -9.90 11.23 -5.56
N GLU A 237 -10.26 12.52 -5.65
CA GLU A 237 -11.53 13.07 -5.16
C GLU A 237 -12.72 12.34 -5.78
N GLU A 238 -12.70 12.15 -7.10
CA GLU A 238 -13.74 11.39 -7.82
C GLU A 238 -13.83 9.94 -7.36
N ALA A 239 -12.68 9.28 -7.13
CA ALA A 239 -12.68 7.91 -6.65
C ALA A 239 -13.32 7.78 -5.26
N VAL A 240 -13.01 8.70 -4.35
CA VAL A 240 -13.60 8.73 -3.00
C VAL A 240 -15.10 9.03 -3.06
N LYS A 241 -15.53 10.00 -3.87
CA LYS A 241 -16.96 10.29 -4.11
C LYS A 241 -17.72 9.05 -4.54
N LYS A 242 -17.18 8.31 -5.52
CA LYS A 242 -17.80 7.07 -6.01
C LYS A 242 -17.88 5.97 -4.95
N LEU A 243 -16.92 5.87 -4.04
CA LEU A 243 -17.02 4.90 -2.93
C LEU A 243 -18.17 5.24 -1.97
N ILE A 244 -18.41 6.53 -1.71
CA ILE A 244 -19.46 6.98 -0.78
C ILE A 244 -20.85 6.83 -1.41
N GLU A 245 -21.01 7.31 -2.66
CA GLU A 245 -22.27 7.23 -3.40
C GLU A 245 -22.82 5.80 -3.47
N ASN A 246 -21.92 4.83 -3.63
CA ASN A 246 -22.28 3.41 -3.74
C ASN A 246 -22.41 2.72 -2.38
N LYS A 247 -22.50 3.47 -1.29
CA LYS A 247 -22.75 2.98 0.07
C LYS A 247 -21.71 2.01 0.63
N LEU A 248 -20.58 1.82 -0.06
CA LEU A 248 -19.46 0.99 0.39
C LEU A 248 -18.81 1.53 1.68
N LEU A 249 -19.16 2.76 2.06
CA LEU A 249 -18.66 3.46 3.24
C LEU A 249 -19.77 3.90 4.22
N THR A 250 -21.03 3.52 3.99
CA THR A 250 -22.18 4.06 4.76
C THR A 250 -22.41 3.41 6.13
N THR A 251 -21.38 2.84 6.74
CA THR A 251 -21.46 2.39 8.15
C THR A 251 -20.07 2.50 8.79
N ILE A 252 -19.69 3.72 9.14
CA ILE A 252 -18.64 4.01 10.13
C ILE A 252 -19.19 5.00 11.12
#